data_AF-A0A7C1B046-F1
#
_entry.id   AF-A0A7C1B046-F1
#
_cell.length_a   1.000
_cell.length_b   1.000
_cell.length_c   1.000
_cell.angle_alpha   90.00
_cell.angle_beta   90.00
_cell.angle_gamma   90.00
#
_symmetry.space_group_name_H-M   'P 1'
#
loop_
_entity.id
_entity.type
_entity.pdbx_description
1 polymer ?
#
loop_
_entity_poly.entity_id
_entity_poly.type
_entity_poly.pdbx_seq_one_letter_code
_entity_poly.pdbx_strand_id
1 'polypeptide(L)'
;MLVRGVNDSGENLKGVADFISKIDADKSFISIPIRPPAENWVESPTEESLNEAYNIFMDRGVKAEYLIDYEANEFVSTGDIRGDILSISSVHPLREDSLMDLLRKTNSKWSIVEDLIRRKEIMRVVYRGKRFYVRRLPSSRESND
;
A
#
# COMPACT_ATOMS: atom_id res chain seq x y z
N MET A 1 -9.81 -5.53 -3.44
CA MET A 1 -8.40 -5.89 -3.28
C MET A 1 -8.27 -7.40 -3.24
N LEU A 2 -7.40 -7.96 -4.07
CA LEU A 2 -7.09 -9.39 -4.11
C LEU A 2 -5.92 -9.71 -3.19
N VAL A 3 -6.05 -10.77 -2.40
CA VAL A 3 -5.06 -11.28 -1.46
C VAL A 3 -4.90 -12.77 -1.70
N ARG A 4 -3.64 -13.20 -1.81
CA ARG A 4 -3.28 -14.57 -2.15
C ARG A 4 -3.85 -15.58 -1.15
N GLY A 5 -4.51 -16.61 -1.65
CA GLY A 5 -5.07 -17.69 -0.83
C GLY A 5 -6.26 -17.28 0.05
N VAL A 6 -6.75 -16.04 -0.08
CA VAL A 6 -7.90 -15.53 0.70
C VAL A 6 -9.11 -15.36 -0.20
N ASN A 7 -8.98 -14.60 -1.29
CA ASN A 7 -10.09 -14.25 -2.17
C ASN A 7 -9.73 -14.29 -3.67
N ASP A 8 -8.63 -14.94 -4.01
CA ASP A 8 -8.05 -14.99 -5.36
C ASP A 8 -8.38 -16.29 -6.12
N SER A 9 -9.31 -17.10 -5.59
CA SER A 9 -9.82 -18.30 -6.24
C SER A 9 -10.87 -17.98 -7.31
N GLY A 10 -10.91 -18.79 -8.38
CA GLY A 10 -11.86 -18.58 -9.49
C GLY A 10 -13.34 -18.57 -9.08
N GLU A 11 -13.73 -19.31 -8.03
CA GLU A 11 -15.10 -19.26 -7.49
C GLU A 11 -15.40 -17.91 -6.84
N ASN A 12 -14.51 -17.43 -5.97
CA ASN A 12 -14.64 -16.13 -5.33
C ASN A 12 -14.65 -15.00 -6.37
N LEU A 13 -13.76 -15.07 -7.37
CA LEU A 13 -13.68 -14.09 -8.45
C LEU A 13 -14.99 -14.01 -9.25
N LYS A 14 -15.59 -15.15 -9.61
CA LYS A 14 -16.89 -15.18 -10.30
C LYS A 14 -18.01 -14.58 -9.46
N GLY A 15 -18.08 -14.95 -8.17
CA GLY A 15 -19.09 -14.41 -7.26
C GLY A 15 -18.99 -12.89 -7.08
N VAL A 16 -17.77 -12.37 -6.97
CA VAL A 16 -17.51 -10.93 -6.88
C VAL A 16 -17.86 -10.23 -8.20
N ALA A 17 -17.47 -10.78 -9.35
CA ALA A 17 -17.81 -10.22 -10.65
C ALA A 17 -19.33 -10.15 -10.88
N ASP A 18 -20.07 -11.17 -10.44
CA ASP A 18 -21.54 -11.20 -10.50
C ASP A 18 -22.24 -10.21 -9.58
N PHE A 19 -21.59 -9.86 -8.47
CA PHE A 19 -22.08 -8.81 -7.60
C PHE A 19 -21.83 -7.44 -8.22
N ILE A 20 -20.61 -7.18 -8.68
CA ILE A 20 -20.19 -5.87 -9.22
C ILE A 20 -20.93 -5.54 -10.53
N SER A 21 -21.19 -6.52 -11.39
CA SER A 21 -21.91 -6.30 -12.66
C SER A 21 -23.32 -5.71 -12.48
N LYS A 22 -23.90 -5.84 -11.27
CA LYS A 22 -25.22 -5.27 -10.92
C LYS A 22 -25.16 -3.82 -10.43
N ILE A 23 -23.97 -3.30 -10.14
CA ILE A 23 -23.76 -1.98 -9.52
C ILE A 23 -23.67 -0.87 -10.59
N ASP A 24 -23.54 -1.23 -11.88
CA ASP A 24 -23.35 -0.29 -13.00
C ASP A 24 -22.24 0.74 -12.73
N ALA A 25 -21.09 0.26 -12.26
CA ALA A 25 -19.96 1.11 -11.94
C ALA A 25 -19.27 1.63 -13.23
N ASP A 26 -18.98 2.94 -13.28
CA ASP A 26 -18.22 3.54 -14.38
C ASP A 26 -16.84 2.91 -14.55
N LYS A 27 -16.17 2.61 -13.42
CA LYS A 27 -14.86 1.97 -13.34
C LYS A 27 -14.79 1.05 -12.13
N SER A 28 -14.07 -0.05 -12.28
CA SER A 28 -13.74 -0.98 -11.20
C SER A 28 -12.24 -1.23 -11.17
N PHE A 29 -11.63 -1.26 -9.98
CA PHE A 29 -10.19 -1.46 -9.84
C PHE A 29 -9.86 -2.77 -9.16
N ILE A 30 -9.01 -3.58 -9.81
CA ILE A 30 -8.37 -4.73 -9.21
C ILE A 30 -7.08 -4.25 -8.54
N SER A 31 -7.11 -4.16 -7.21
CA SER A 31 -5.96 -3.76 -6.39
C SER A 31 -5.34 -4.94 -5.66
N ILE A 32 -4.05 -4.82 -5.31
CA ILE A 32 -3.30 -5.78 -4.50
C ILE A 32 -2.60 -5.09 -3.33
N PRO A 33 -2.12 -5.83 -2.32
CA PRO A 33 -1.16 -5.30 -1.35
C PRO A 33 0.11 -4.78 -2.04
N ILE A 34 0.28 -3.46 -2.10
CA ILE A 34 1.45 -2.78 -2.70
C ILE A 34 2.33 -2.07 -1.66
N ARG A 35 1.87 -2.03 -0.41
CA ARG A 35 2.55 -1.51 0.77
C ARG A 35 2.64 -2.63 1.81
N PRO A 36 3.63 -2.60 2.73
CA PRO A 36 3.74 -3.58 3.80
C PRO A 36 2.41 -3.70 4.56
N PRO A 37 1.79 -4.89 4.62
CA PRO A 37 0.59 -5.12 5.39
C PRO A 37 0.90 -5.13 6.90
N ALA A 38 -0.13 -4.95 7.73
CA ALA A 38 -0.01 -5.13 9.17
C ALA A 38 0.28 -6.59 9.54
N GLU A 39 -0.38 -7.51 8.84
CA GLU A 39 -0.24 -8.95 9.02
C GLU A 39 0.77 -9.54 8.03
N ASN A 40 1.83 -10.17 8.54
CA ASN A 40 2.96 -10.62 7.71
C ASN A 40 2.61 -11.75 6.72
N TRP A 41 1.50 -12.46 6.93
CA TRP A 41 1.05 -13.53 6.06
C TRP A 41 0.29 -13.03 4.82
N VAL A 42 -0.08 -11.74 4.80
CA VAL A 42 -0.81 -11.14 3.68
C VAL A 42 0.13 -10.96 2.48
N GLU A 43 -0.17 -11.67 1.40
CA GLU A 43 0.60 -11.64 0.16
C GLU A 43 -0.24 -11.16 -1.02
N SER A 44 0.43 -10.53 -1.99
CA SER A 44 -0.17 -10.27 -3.29
C SER A 44 -0.45 -11.58 -4.03
N PRO A 45 -1.56 -11.69 -4.79
CA PRO A 45 -1.81 -12.82 -5.68
C PRO A 45 -0.71 -12.99 -6.73
N THR A 46 -0.66 -14.18 -7.36
CA THR A 46 0.26 -14.43 -8.48
C THR A 46 -0.20 -13.70 -9.74
N GLU A 47 0.69 -13.59 -10.73
CA GLU A 47 0.37 -12.96 -12.02
C GLU A 47 -0.74 -13.72 -12.76
N GLU A 48 -0.75 -15.06 -12.66
CA GLU A 48 -1.77 -15.90 -13.25
C GLU A 48 -3.14 -15.64 -12.62
N SER A 49 -3.21 -15.58 -11.29
CA SER A 49 -4.45 -15.29 -10.57
C SER A 49 -4.96 -13.88 -10.85
N LEU A 50 -4.06 -12.89 -10.98
CA LEU A 50 -4.43 -11.52 -11.37
C LEU A 50 -5.02 -11.48 -12.78
N ASN A 51 -4.39 -12.16 -13.73
CA ASN A 51 -4.87 -12.24 -15.09
C ASN A 51 -6.21 -13.00 -15.18
N GLU A 52 -6.37 -14.08 -14.42
CA GLU A 52 -7.65 -14.79 -14.31
C GLU A 52 -8.76 -13.86 -13.78
N ALA A 53 -8.49 -13.11 -12.70
CA ALA A 53 -9.42 -12.14 -12.16
C ALA A 53 -9.83 -11.08 -13.19
N TYR A 54 -8.87 -10.50 -13.90
CA TYR A 54 -9.15 -9.53 -14.96
C TYR A 54 -10.07 -10.10 -16.03
N ASN A 55 -9.76 -11.29 -16.55
CA ASN A 55 -10.58 -11.93 -17.59
C ASN A 55 -12.00 -12.24 -17.09
N ILE A 56 -12.15 -12.82 -15.90
CA ILE A 56 -13.47 -13.12 -15.32
C ILE A 56 -14.32 -11.83 -15.18
N PHE A 57 -13.70 -10.74 -14.74
CA PHE A 57 -14.41 -9.48 -14.52
C PHE A 57 -14.86 -8.89 -15.87
N MET A 58 -13.96 -8.85 -16.85
CA MET A 58 -14.28 -8.38 -18.20
C MET A 58 -15.38 -9.22 -18.86
N ASP A 59 -15.34 -10.55 -18.73
CA ASP A 59 -16.36 -11.46 -19.28
C ASP A 59 -17.75 -11.26 -18.66
N ARG A 60 -17.82 -10.73 -17.43
CA ARG A 60 -19.08 -10.37 -16.75
C ARG A 60 -19.49 -8.92 -16.98
N GLY A 61 -18.81 -8.21 -17.88
CA GLY A 61 -19.10 -6.81 -18.20
C GLY A 61 -18.61 -5.80 -17.15
N VAL A 62 -17.76 -6.22 -16.21
CA VAL A 62 -17.14 -5.32 -15.23
C VAL A 62 -15.96 -4.63 -15.90
N LYS A 63 -16.02 -3.30 -16.01
CA LYS A 63 -14.93 -2.45 -16.54
C LYS A 63 -13.76 -2.41 -15.55
N ALA A 64 -12.97 -3.47 -15.54
CA ALA A 64 -11.85 -3.64 -14.61
C ALA A 64 -10.57 -2.99 -15.14
N GLU A 65 -9.86 -2.28 -14.28
CA GLU A 65 -8.51 -1.75 -14.50
C GLU A 65 -7.60 -2.19 -13.34
N TYR A 66 -6.30 -2.34 -13.59
CA TYR A 66 -5.35 -2.64 -12.51
C TYR A 66 -5.00 -1.37 -11.71
N LEU A 67 -5.06 -1.49 -10.39
CA LEU A 67 -4.55 -0.50 -9.43
C LEU A 67 -3.49 -1.18 -8.56
N ILE A 68 -2.39 -1.57 -9.21
CA ILE A 68 -1.32 -2.40 -8.63
C ILE A 68 0.04 -1.70 -8.63
N ASP A 69 0.11 -0.50 -9.22
CA ASP A 69 1.29 0.35 -9.21
C ASP A 69 1.36 1.17 -7.91
N TYR A 70 2.55 1.70 -7.63
CA TYR A 70 2.78 2.51 -6.45
C TYR A 70 2.70 4.01 -6.79
N GLU A 71 1.75 4.71 -6.17
CA GLU A 71 1.41 6.14 -6.38
C GLU A 71 2.40 7.11 -5.70
N ALA A 72 3.71 6.84 -5.80
CA ALA A 72 4.79 7.47 -5.02
C ALA A 72 4.87 9.00 -5.01
N ASN A 73 4.41 9.68 -6.07
CA ASN A 73 4.98 10.98 -6.45
C ASN A 73 4.11 12.19 -6.05
N GLU A 74 2.97 11.95 -5.41
CA GLU A 74 1.95 12.98 -5.17
C GLU A 74 2.09 13.72 -3.83
N PHE A 75 3.08 13.38 -2.98
CA PHE A 75 3.21 14.06 -1.69
C PHE A 75 3.57 15.55 -1.87
N VAL A 76 2.72 16.40 -1.29
CA VAL A 76 2.91 17.85 -1.17
C VAL A 76 3.46 18.14 0.22
N SER A 77 4.53 18.95 0.29
CA SER A 77 5.11 19.36 1.57
C SER A 77 4.42 20.61 2.12
N THR A 78 4.26 20.67 3.44
CA THR A 78 3.79 21.86 4.16
C THR A 78 4.91 22.84 4.50
N GLY A 79 6.17 22.48 4.21
CA GLY A 79 7.37 23.22 4.63
C GLY A 79 7.98 22.69 5.93
N ASP A 80 7.24 21.92 6.74
CA ASP A 80 7.79 21.12 7.84
C ASP A 80 7.97 19.67 7.40
N ILE A 81 9.15 19.36 6.86
CA ILE A 81 9.48 18.03 6.38
C ILE A 81 9.37 16.93 7.45
N ARG A 82 9.66 17.26 8.72
CA ARG A 82 9.55 16.28 9.80
C ARG A 82 8.08 15.99 10.07
N GLY A 83 7.27 17.03 10.20
CA GLY A 83 5.82 16.94 10.35
C GLY A 83 5.18 16.19 9.18
N ASP A 84 5.58 16.49 7.95
CA ASP A 84 5.09 15.83 6.73
C ASP A 84 5.37 14.33 6.74
N ILE A 85 6.61 13.91 7.02
CA ILE A 85 6.97 12.49 7.09
C ILE A 85 6.12 11.77 8.15
N LEU A 86 5.94 12.39 9.32
CA LEU A 86 5.16 11.78 10.41
C LEU A 86 3.67 11.74 10.10
N SER A 87 3.13 12.79 9.48
CA SER A 87 1.73 12.87 9.08
C SER A 87 1.41 11.84 8.01
N ILE A 88 2.21 11.79 6.93
CA ILE A 88 2.01 10.83 5.84
C ILE A 88 2.21 9.39 6.33
N SER A 89 3.27 9.13 7.12
CA SER A 89 3.52 7.78 7.64
C SER A 89 2.49 7.30 8.66
N SER A 90 1.67 8.19 9.24
CA SER A 90 0.60 7.84 10.18
C SER A 90 -0.58 7.13 9.52
N VAL A 91 -0.80 7.38 8.23
CA VAL A 91 -1.89 6.76 7.46
C VAL A 91 -1.41 5.63 6.56
N HIS A 92 -0.14 5.63 6.12
CA HIS A 92 0.41 4.53 5.35
C HIS A 92 1.95 4.50 5.30
N PRO A 93 2.58 3.33 5.08
CA PRO A 93 4.03 3.23 4.86
C PRO A 93 4.53 4.10 3.69
N LEU A 94 5.66 4.80 3.91
CA LEU A 94 6.36 5.60 2.90
C LEU A 94 7.46 4.78 2.23
N ARG A 95 7.46 4.63 0.91
CA ARG A 95 8.58 3.99 0.20
C ARG A 95 9.77 4.93 0.14
N GLU A 96 10.97 4.37 0.12
CA GLU A 96 12.22 5.15 0.14
C GLU A 96 12.34 6.15 -1.02
N ASP A 97 11.93 5.77 -2.23
CA ASP A 97 11.91 6.64 -3.41
C ASP A 97 11.01 7.87 -3.20
N SER A 98 9.77 7.69 -2.74
CA SER A 98 8.88 8.80 -2.38
C SER A 98 9.46 9.69 -1.31
N LEU A 99 10.13 9.10 -0.31
CA LEU A 99 10.74 9.84 0.78
C LEU A 99 11.93 10.66 0.28
N MET A 100 12.77 10.10 -0.59
CA MET A 100 13.84 10.83 -1.26
C MET A 100 13.28 11.98 -2.10
N ASP A 101 12.18 11.77 -2.81
CA ASP A 101 11.53 12.81 -3.64
C ASP A 101 10.98 13.95 -2.79
N LEU A 102 10.33 13.63 -1.67
CA LEU A 102 9.84 14.61 -0.70
C LEU A 102 10.99 15.46 -0.11
N LEU A 103 12.11 14.82 0.22
CA LEU A 103 13.31 15.51 0.71
C LEU A 103 13.92 16.41 -0.38
N ARG A 104 13.99 15.94 -1.63
CA ARG A 104 14.48 16.73 -2.78
C ARG A 104 13.62 17.96 -3.02
N LYS A 105 12.29 17.82 -3.02
CA LYS A 105 11.32 18.93 -3.19
C LYS A 105 11.48 20.02 -2.13
N THR A 106 11.97 19.68 -0.95
CA THR A 106 12.14 20.61 0.19
C THR A 106 13.59 21.01 0.45
N ASN A 107 14.55 20.59 -0.40
CA ASN A 107 15.99 20.75 -0.18
C ASN A 107 16.47 20.25 1.20
N SER A 108 15.84 19.18 1.67
CA SER A 108 16.10 18.57 2.98
C SER A 108 17.12 17.43 2.88
N LYS A 109 17.83 17.18 3.98
CA LYS A 109 18.84 16.11 4.06
C LYS A 109 18.25 14.81 4.58
N TRP A 110 18.81 13.68 4.12
CA TRP A 110 18.46 12.34 4.60
C TRP A 110 18.67 12.14 6.11
N SER A 111 19.54 12.92 6.73
CA SER A 111 19.78 12.91 8.19
C SER A 111 18.50 13.12 9.01
N ILE A 112 17.47 13.78 8.45
CA ILE A 112 16.16 13.93 9.10
C ILE A 112 15.48 12.57 9.27
N VAL A 113 15.56 11.71 8.26
CA VAL A 113 15.00 10.35 8.31
C VAL A 113 15.76 9.50 9.32
N GLU A 114 17.10 9.60 9.34
CA GLU A 114 17.95 8.92 10.31
C GLU A 114 17.63 9.36 11.75
N ASP A 115 17.40 10.66 11.96
CA ASP A 115 16.98 11.23 13.23
C ASP A 115 15.63 10.68 13.69
N LEU A 116 14.65 10.57 12.80
CA LEU A 116 13.33 9.99 13.09
C LEU A 116 13.42 8.49 13.45
N ILE A 117 14.29 7.73 12.78
CA ILE A 117 14.55 6.33 13.12
C ILE A 117 15.23 6.21 14.49
N ARG A 118 16.26 7.02 14.75
CA ARG A 118 16.98 7.04 16.02
C ARG A 118 16.06 7.37 17.19
N ARG A 119 15.12 8.30 16.98
CA ARG A 119 14.08 8.68 17.96
C ARG A 119 12.95 7.65 18.06
N LYS A 120 13.00 6.55 17.32
CA LYS A 120 11.96 5.51 17.25
C LYS A 120 10.58 6.06 16.84
N GLU A 121 10.55 7.15 16.08
CA GLU A 121 9.30 7.74 15.58
C GLU A 121 8.82 7.06 14.30
N ILE A 122 9.75 6.52 13.54
CA ILE A 122 9.50 5.65 12.39
C ILE A 122 10.43 4.43 12.46
N MET A 123 10.12 3.40 11.69
CA MET A 123 11.00 2.24 11.49
C MET A 123 11.07 1.86 10.02
N ARG A 124 12.22 1.27 9.65
CA ARG A 124 12.46 0.77 8.30
C ARG A 124 12.03 -0.70 8.21
N VAL A 125 11.22 -1.01 7.20
CA VAL A 125 10.84 -2.38 6.85
C VAL A 125 11.18 -2.66 5.38
N VAL A 126 11.42 -3.93 5.04
CA VAL A 126 11.65 -4.36 3.66
C VAL A 126 10.45 -5.19 3.22
N TYR A 127 9.84 -4.81 2.10
CA TYR A 127 8.71 -5.51 1.52
C TYR A 127 8.88 -5.58 0.00
N ARG A 128 8.79 -6.79 -0.57
CA ARG A 128 8.98 -7.05 -2.01
C ARG A 128 10.25 -6.40 -2.60
N GLY A 129 11.36 -6.51 -1.87
CA GLY A 129 12.65 -5.94 -2.28
C GLY A 129 12.77 -4.41 -2.21
N LYS A 130 11.74 -3.72 -1.69
CA LYS A 130 11.73 -2.25 -1.51
C LYS A 130 11.74 -1.89 -0.03
N ARG A 131 12.38 -0.77 0.30
CA ARG A 131 12.41 -0.21 1.66
C ARG A 131 11.22 0.70 1.88
N PHE A 132 10.58 0.54 3.03
CA PHE A 132 9.50 1.39 3.50
C PHE A 132 9.79 1.92 4.91
N TYR A 133 9.23 3.07 5.22
CA TYR A 133 9.32 3.78 6.49
C TYR A 133 7.91 3.87 7.08
N VAL A 134 7.72 3.23 8.23
CA VAL A 134 6.42 3.08 8.90
C VAL A 134 6.43 3.85 10.20
N ARG A 135 5.35 4.57 10.50
CA ARG A 135 5.17 5.24 11.80
C ARG A 135 5.19 4.19 12.91
N ARG A 136 5.99 4.43 13.96
CA ARG A 136 5.81 3.67 15.19
C ARG A 136 4.57 4.20 15.91
N LEU A 137 3.58 3.34 16.10
CA LEU A 137 2.48 3.66 16.99
C LEU A 137 3.01 3.69 18.43
N PRO A 138 2.58 4.66 19.26
CA PRO A 138 2.85 4.60 20.68
C PRO A 138 2.29 3.27 21.20
N SER A 139 3.13 2.48 21.85
CA SER A 139 2.76 1.18 22.40
C SER A 139 1.53 1.35 23.30
N SER A 140 0.40 0.77 22.89
CA SER A 140 -0.70 0.49 23.79
C SER A 140 -0.25 -0.61 24.74
N ARG A 141 0.42 -0.21 25.83
CA ARG A 141 0.84 -1.00 27.00
C ARG A 141 1.72 -2.22 26.70
N GLU A 142 2.89 -2.25 27.32
CA GLU A 142 3.57 -3.48 27.66
C GLU A 142 2.59 -4.37 28.42
N SER A 143 2.19 -5.50 27.83
CA SER A 143 1.66 -6.62 28.60
C SER A 143 2.82 -7.11 29.47
N ASN A 144 2.84 -6.69 30.73
CA ASN A 144 3.62 -7.37 31.76
C ASN A 144 3.01 -8.76 31.92
N ASP A 145 3.68 -9.78 31.39
CA ASP A 145 3.66 -11.13 31.94
C ASP A 145 4.81 -11.27 32.96
#